data_AF-A0A2H9LXJ6-F1
#
_entry.id   AF-A0A2H9LXJ6-F1
#
_cell.length_a   1.000
_cell.length_b   1.000
_cell.length_c   1.000
_cell.angle_alpha   90.00
_cell.angle_beta   90.00
_cell.angle_gamma   90.00
#
_symmetry.space_group_name_H-M   'P 1'
#
loop_
_entity.id
_entity.type
_entity.pdbx_description
1 polymer ?
#
loop_
_entity_poly.entity_id
_entity_poly.type
_entity_poly.pdbx_seq_one_letter_code
_entity_poly.pdbx_strand_id
1 'polypeptide(L)' 'FKRLISAHLHSHLNSGKCMELIIAKGDGKQLSLLAKALLSCKGMEYSKFIYL' A
#
# COMPACT_ATOMS: atom_id res chain seq x y z
N PHE A 1 -1.03 8.87 -7.45
CA PHE A 1 0.09 8.09 -6.86
C PHE A 1 0.84 7.16 -7.81
N LYS A 2 0.34 6.86 -9.03
CA LYS A 2 0.96 5.87 -9.94
C LYS A 2 2.46 6.08 -10.22
N ARG A 3 2.95 7.31 -10.19
CA ARG A 3 4.37 7.67 -10.37
C ARG A 3 5.27 7.36 -9.16
N LEU A 4 4.69 7.11 -7.98
CA LEU A 4 5.44 6.77 -6.77
C LEU A 4 5.59 5.25 -6.59
N ILE A 5 4.69 4.46 -7.18
CA ILE A 5 4.68 3.00 -7.01
C ILE A 5 5.68 2.40 -8.01
N SER A 6 6.73 1.80 -7.49
CA SER A 6 7.79 1.14 -8.26
C SER A 6 7.45 -0.31 -8.58
N ALA A 7 6.77 -1.00 -7.65
CA ALA A 7 6.30 -2.36 -7.85
C ALA A 7 5.03 -2.61 -7.02
N HIS A 8 4.22 -3.54 -7.49
CA HIS A 8 3.04 -4.01 -6.79
C HIS A 8 2.95 -5.53 -6.92
N LEU A 9 2.81 -6.20 -5.78
CA LEU A 9 2.50 -7.62 -5.69
C LEU A 9 1.12 -7.76 -5.08
N HIS A 10 0.25 -8.50 -5.77
CA HIS A 10 -1.08 -8.86 -5.31
C HIS A 10 -1.17 -10.38 -5.17
N SER A 11 -1.64 -10.84 -4.02
CA SER A 11 -1.83 -12.26 -3.73
C SER A 11 -3.24 -12.52 -3.25
N HIS A 12 -3.91 -13.50 -3.86
CA HIS A 12 -5.19 -14.00 -3.38
C HIS A 12 -4.94 -14.95 -2.21
N LEU A 13 -5.58 -14.67 -1.08
CA LEU A 13 -5.60 -15.53 0.09
C LEU A 13 -6.89 -16.36 0.09
N ASN A 14 -7.03 -17.23 1.09
CA ASN A 14 -8.27 -17.96 1.30
C ASN A 14 -9.43 -17.01 1.69
N SER A 15 -10.65 -17.50 1.52
CA SER A 15 -11.87 -16.82 1.97
C SER A 15 -12.12 -15.45 1.32
N GLY A 16 -11.69 -15.29 0.06
CA GLY A 16 -11.92 -14.06 -0.73
C GLY A 16 -11.09 -12.86 -0.29
N LYS A 17 -10.07 -13.05 0.54
CA LYS A 17 -9.16 -11.99 0.99
C LYS A 17 -7.99 -11.82 0.04
N CYS A 18 -7.38 -10.65 0.05
CA CYS A 18 -6.17 -10.36 -0.72
C CYS A 18 -5.10 -9.74 0.17
N MET A 19 -3.84 -9.98 -0.17
CA MET A 19 -2.68 -9.29 0.39
C MET A 19 -1.98 -8.51 -0.71
N GLU A 20 -1.73 -7.23 -0.47
CA GLU A 20 -1.00 -6.36 -1.38
C GLU A 20 0.33 -5.92 -0.73
N LEU A 21 1.43 -6.03 -1.48
CA LEU A 21 2.72 -5.42 -1.14
C LEU A 21 3.05 -4.38 -2.21
N ILE A 22 3.17 -3.12 -1.77
CA ILE A 22 3.44 -1.98 -2.63
C ILE A 22 4.83 -1.44 -2.28
N ILE A 23 5.73 -1.44 -3.27
CA ILE A 23 7.02 -0.78 -3.15
C ILE A 23 6.87 0.62 -3.74
N ALA A 24 7.11 1.65 -2.93
CA ALA A 24 6.98 3.05 -3.33
C ALA A 24 8.27 3.83 -3.10
N LYS A 25 8.55 4.78 -3.99
CA LYS A 25 9.70 5.69 -3.94
C LYS A 25 9.22 7.11 -4.16
N GLY A 26 9.62 8.02 -3.29
CA GLY A 26 9.25 9.43 -3.32
C GLY A 26 9.80 10.16 -2.11
N ASP A 27 9.51 11.44 -2.00
CA ASP A 27 9.83 12.19 -0.78
C ASP A 27 8.92 11.79 0.39
N GLY A 28 9.34 12.13 1.62
CA GLY A 28 8.61 11.73 2.83
C GLY A 28 7.16 12.26 2.90
N LYS A 29 6.87 13.43 2.32
CA LYS A 29 5.50 13.98 2.30
C LYS A 29 4.63 13.20 1.32
N GLN A 30 5.16 12.89 0.14
CA GLN A 30 4.49 12.07 -0.87
C GLN A 30 4.19 10.67 -0.34
N LEU A 31 5.15 10.03 0.32
CA LEU A 31 4.99 8.68 0.89
C LEU A 31 3.98 8.69 2.06
N SER A 32 3.98 9.72 2.91
CA SER A 32 2.99 9.86 3.99
C SER A 32 1.57 10.03 3.44
N LEU A 33 1.39 10.82 2.38
CA LEU A 33 0.08 11.00 1.72
C LEU A 33 -0.40 9.70 1.06
N LEU A 34 0.51 8.97 0.40
CA LEU A 34 0.20 7.66 -0.17
C LEU A 34 -0.23 6.67 0.93
N ALA A 35 0.52 6.60 2.03
CA ALA A 35 0.19 5.74 3.16
C ALA A 35 -1.20 6.08 3.71
N LYS A 36 -1.49 7.35 3.98
CA LYS A 36 -2.82 7.78 4.47
C LYS A 36 -3.95 7.41 3.51
N ALA A 37 -3.73 7.58 2.20
CA ALA A 37 -4.73 7.21 1.20
C ALA A 37 -5.01 5.69 1.21
N LEU A 38 -3.98 4.86 1.24
CA LEU A 38 -4.13 3.39 1.30
C LEU A 38 -4.81 2.94 2.60
N LEU A 39 -4.41 3.52 3.74
CA LEU A 39 -4.98 3.21 5.06
C LEU A 39 -6.45 3.60 5.19
N SER A 40 -6.91 4.56 4.39
CA SER A 40 -8.30 5.02 4.40
C SER A 40 -9.25 4.16 3.56
N CYS A 41 -8.76 3.13 2.87
CA CYS A 41 -9.59 2.26 2.04
C CYS A 41 -10.53 1.40 2.89
N LYS A 42 -11.84 1.59 2.66
CA LYS A 42 -12.89 0.78 3.31
C LYS A 42 -12.71 -0.70 2.99
N GLY A 43 -12.68 -1.55 4.02
CA GLY A 43 -12.49 -3.00 3.88
C GLY A 43 -11.05 -3.47 4.05
N MET A 44 -10.09 -2.57 4.30
CA MET A 44 -8.74 -2.95 4.67
C MET A 44 -8.72 -3.52 6.10
N GLU A 45 -8.39 -4.81 6.22
CA GLU A 45 -8.36 -5.50 7.52
C GLU A 45 -7.04 -5.27 8.27
N TYR A 46 -5.93 -5.14 7.54
CA TYR A 46 -4.60 -4.95 8.09
C TYR A 46 -3.74 -4.11 7.16
N SER A 47 -2.85 -3.33 7.76
CA SER A 47 -1.91 -2.48 7.04
C SER A 47 -0.68 -2.19 7.89
N LYS A 48 0.49 -2.17 7.26
CA LYS A 48 1.73 -1.73 7.89
C LYS A 48 2.53 -0.92 6.90
N PHE A 49 2.98 0.25 7.32
CA PHE A 49 3.89 1.08 6.54
C PHE A 49 5.29 1.01 7.15
N ILE A 50 6.29 0.75 6.31
CA ILE A 50 7.70 0.60 6.72
C ILE A 50 8.52 1.58 5.89
N TYR A 51 9.29 2.44 6.56
CA TYR A 51 10.27 3.30 5.91
C TYR A 51 11.60 2.55 5.86
N LEU A 52 12.20 2.51 4.68
CA LEU A 52 13.55 2.00 4.43
C LEU A 52 14.49 3.16 4.13
#